data_AF-A0A6N6S6T7-F1
#
_entry.id   AF-A0A6N6S6T7-F1
#
_cell.length_a   1.000
_cell.length_b   1.000
_cell.length_c   1.000
_cell.angle_alpha   90.00
_cell.angle_beta   90.00
_cell.angle_gamma   90.00
#
_symmetry.space_group_name_H-M   'P 1'
#
loop_
_entity.id
_entity.type
_entity.pdbx_description
1 polymer ?
#
loop_
_entity_poly.entity_id
_entity_poly.type
_entity_poly.pdbx_seq_one_letter_code
_entity_poly.pdbx_strand_id
1 'polypeptide(L)' 'MKKKFDAVDFQRKTREELSEKYNADREAFLKDLKKKYGFLKKGKTVHISNNRAQTAGNAAQPTKV' A
#
# COMPACT_ATOMS: atom_id res chain seq x y z
N MET A 1 -20.67 5.49 -22.02
CA MET A 1 -19.29 5.70 -21.54
C MET A 1 -19.04 4.83 -20.32
N LYS A 2 -18.04 3.94 -20.33
CA LYS A 2 -17.63 3.22 -19.11
C LYS A 2 -16.97 4.24 -18.18
N LYS A 3 -17.64 4.63 -17.08
CA LYS A 3 -17.01 5.42 -16.02
C LYS A 3 -15.82 4.61 -15.50
N LYS A 4 -14.62 5.17 -15.61
CA LYS A 4 -13.41 4.55 -15.04
C LYS A 4 -13.53 4.66 -13.52
N PHE A 5 -13.30 3.55 -12.83
CA PHE A 5 -13.25 3.53 -11.38
C PHE A 5 -12.00 4.29 -10.92
N ASP A 6 -12.19 5.32 -10.12
CA ASP A 6 -11.08 6.03 -9.50
C ASP A 6 -10.70 5.35 -8.19
N ALA A 7 -9.62 4.58 -8.25
CA ALA A 7 -9.11 3.86 -7.09
C ALA A 7 -8.56 4.81 -6.01
N VAL A 8 -8.05 5.98 -6.39
CA VAL A 8 -7.46 6.94 -5.45
C VAL A 8 -8.55 7.62 -4.65
N ASP A 9 -9.59 8.11 -5.33
CA ASP A 9 -10.74 8.71 -4.67
C ASP A 9 -11.46 7.71 -3.76
N PHE A 10 -11.61 6.47 -4.23
CA PHE A 10 -12.17 5.40 -3.41
C PHE A 10 -11.34 5.13 -2.14
N GLN A 11 -10.01 5.04 -2.27
CA GLN A 11 -9.11 4.82 -1.14
C GLN A 11 -9.14 5.99 -0.15
N ARG A 12 -9.15 7.24 -0.65
CA ARG A 12 -9.23 8.45 0.19
C ARG A 12 -10.49 8.45 1.05
N LYS A 13 -11.65 8.28 0.41
CA LYS A 13 -12.95 8.22 1.11
C LYS A 13 -12.99 7.10 2.14
N THR A 14 -12.56 5.90 1.74
CA THR A 14 -12.52 4.74 2.64
C THR A 14 -11.62 4.99 3.85
N ARG A 15 -10.46 5.65 3.65
CA ARG A 15 -9.53 5.97 4.73
C ARG A 15 -10.11 6.99 5.70
N GLU A 16 -10.75 8.04 5.20
CA GLU A 16 -11.40 9.07 6.02
C GLU A 16 -12.50 8.46 6.90
N GLU A 17 -13.42 7.71 6.30
CA GLU A 17 -14.51 7.05 7.03
C GLU A 17 -14.02 6.07 8.12
N LEU A 18 -12.97 5.29 7.83
CA LEU A 18 -12.39 4.38 8.82
C LEU A 18 -11.66 5.13 9.93
N SER A 19 -11.01 6.25 9.60
CA SER A 19 -10.33 7.09 10.59
C SER A 19 -11.31 7.72 11.56
N GLU A 20 -12.45 8.22 11.07
CA GLU A 20 -13.51 8.76 11.92
C GLU A 20 -14.08 7.71 12.87
N LYS A 21 -14.39 6.51 12.37
CA LYS A 21 -14.89 5.40 13.19
C LYS A 21 -13.89 4.97 14.26
N TYR A 22 -12.60 4.92 13.92
CA TYR A 22 -11.54 4.61 14.87
C TYR A 22 -11.40 5.68 15.95
N ASN A 23 -11.48 6.96 15.57
CA ASN A 23 -11.35 8.07 16.52
C ASN A 23 -12.56 8.21 17.44
N ALA A 24 -13.76 7.83 16.98
CA ALA A 24 -14.98 7.87 17.79
C ALA A 24 -15.01 6.79 18.88
N ASP A 25 -14.68 5.53 18.54
CA ASP A 25 -14.58 4.44 19.51
C ASP A 25 -13.54 3.41 19.06
N ARG A 26 -12.32 3.61 19.56
CA ARG A 26 -11.16 2.79 19.21
C ARG A 26 -11.34 1.33 19.61
N GLU A 27 -11.87 1.05 20.80
CA GLU A 27 -11.92 -0.32 21.32
C GLU A 27 -12.98 -1.14 20.60
N ALA A 28 -14.17 -0.57 20.38
CA ALA A 28 -15.20 -1.21 19.60
C ALA A 28 -14.74 -1.48 18.17
N PHE A 29 -14.06 -0.51 17.55
CA PHE A 29 -13.50 -0.65 16.21
C PHE A 29 -12.50 -1.80 16.10
N LEU A 30 -11.53 -1.88 17.03
CA LEU A 30 -10.54 -2.97 17.03
C LEU A 30 -11.17 -4.34 17.32
N LYS A 31 -12.17 -4.39 18.20
CA LYS A 31 -12.93 -5.62 18.48
C LYS A 31 -13.68 -6.11 17.25
N ASP A 32 -14.31 -5.21 16.51
CA ASP A 32 -15.01 -5.54 15.27
C ASP A 32 -14.04 -6.00 14.17
N LEU A 33 -12.89 -5.35 14.02
CA LEU A 33 -11.82 -5.79 13.11
C LEU A 33 -11.32 -7.20 13.46
N LYS A 34 -11.07 -7.47 14.75
CA LYS A 34 -10.64 -8.80 15.20
C LYS A 34 -11.74 -9.84 14.98
N LYS A 35 -13.01 -9.49 15.17
CA LYS A 35 -14.13 -10.38 14.90
C LYS A 35 -14.32 -10.64 13.40
N LYS A 36 -14.02 -9.69 12.52
CA LYS A 36 -14.19 -9.89 11.07
C LYS A 36 -13.01 -10.60 10.42
N TYR A 37 -11.79 -10.27 10.86
CA TYR A 37 -10.56 -10.66 10.17
C TYR A 37 -9.55 -11.40 11.05
N GLY A 38 -9.81 -11.56 12.35
CA GLY A 38 -8.86 -12.20 13.27
C GLY A 38 -8.55 -13.66 12.95
N PHE A 39 -9.40 -14.32 12.15
CA PHE A 39 -9.21 -15.69 11.68
C PHE A 39 -8.65 -15.79 10.25
N LEU A 40 -8.42 -14.65 9.57
CA LEU A 40 -7.69 -14.70 8.30
C LEU A 40 -6.26 -15.16 8.60
N LYS A 41 -5.96 -16.41 8.21
CA LYS A 41 -4.59 -16.92 8.24
C LYS A 41 -3.74 -15.97 7.41
N LYS A 42 -2.66 -15.46 8.01
CA LYS A 42 -1.68 -14.60 7.33
C LYS A 42 -1.10 -15.42 6.18
N GLY A 43 -1.61 -15.22 4.97
CA GLY A 43 -0.99 -15.77 3.77
C GLY A 43 0.45 -15.29 3.75
N LYS A 44 1.40 -16.21 3.52
CA LYS A 44 2.82 -15.84 3.36
C LYS A 44 2.95 -15.04 2.08
N THR A 45 2.71 -13.74 2.13
CA THR A 45 3.05 -12.83 1.05
C THR A 45 4.56 -12.64 1.08
N VAL A 46 5.27 -13.34 0.19
CA VAL A 46 6.69 -13.09 -0.05
C VAL A 46 6.78 -11.75 -0.76
N HIS A 47 7.04 -10.68 0.00
CA HIS A 47 7.37 -9.38 -0.57
C HIS A 47 8.79 -9.44 -1.14
N ILE A 48 8.91 -9.83 -2.42
CA ILE A 48 10.15 -9.63 -3.17
C ILE A 48 10.24 -8.14 -3.46
N SER A 49 11.01 -7.41 -2.65
CA SER A 49 11.42 -6.05 -3.01
C SER A 49 12.58 -6.15 -4.00
N ASN A 50 12.29 -5.97 -5.29
CA ASN A 50 13.33 -5.79 -6.28
C ASN A 50 13.92 -4.39 -6.10
N ASN A 51 14.98 -4.28 -5.30
CA ASN A 51 15.83 -3.10 -5.28
C ASN A 51 16.54 -3.00 -6.64
N ARG A 52 15.95 -2.28 -7.60
CA ARG A 52 16.61 -1.89 -8.85
C ARG A 52 17.73 -0.92 -8.47
N ALA A 53 18.93 -1.46 -8.26
CA ALA A 53 20.14 -0.69 -8.07
C ALA A 53 20.27 0.28 -9.25
N GLN A 54 20.13 1.57 -8.97
CA GLN A 54 20.58 2.62 -9.88
C GLN A 54 22.10 2.62 -9.81
N THR A 55 22.76 1.83 -10.65
CA THR A 55 24.18 2.02 -10.93
C THR A 55 24.32 3.27 -11.79
N ALA A 56 24.28 4.43 -11.15
CA ALA A 56 24.91 5.62 -11.69
C ALA A 56 26.42 5.45 -11.50
N GLY A 57 27.15 5.27 -12.60
CA GLY A 57 28.60 5.01 -12.58
C GLY A 57 29.23 5.22 -13.95
N ASN A 58 29.44 6.49 -14.29
CA ASN A 58 30.41 7.07 -15.24
C ASN A 58 30.55 6.47 -16.64
N ALA A 59 30.08 7.24 -17.61
CA ALA A 59 30.52 7.16 -19.01
C ALA A 59 32.05 7.32 -19.09
N ALA A 60 32.75 6.24 -19.46
CA ALA A 60 34.12 6.32 -19.93
C ALA A 60 34.12 7.01 -21.30
N GLN A 61 34.79 8.15 -21.40
CA GLN A 61 35.03 8.79 -22.70
C GLN A 61 36.03 7.94 -23.50
N PRO A 62 35.81 7.74 -24.82
CA PRO A 62 36.78 7.02 -25.64
C PRO A 62 38.00 7.92 -25.91
N THR A 63 39.17 7.50 -25.43
CA THR A 63 40.46 8.00 -25.87
C THR A 63 40.66 7.62 -27.35
N LYS A 64 40.75 8.63 -28.21
CA LYS A 64 41.17 8.46 -29.61
C LYS A 64 42.67 8.14 -29.63
N VAL A 65 43.04 7.09 -30.35
CA VAL A 65 44.41 6.81 -30.82
C VAL A 65 44.43 7.11 -32.31
#